data_AF-A0A9W6QXT5-F1
#
_entry.id   AF-A0A9W6QXT5-F1
#
_cell.length_a   1.000
_cell.length_b   1.000
_cell.length_c   1.000
_cell.angle_alpha   90.00
_cell.angle_beta   90.00
_cell.angle_gamma   90.00
#
_symmetry.space_group_name_H-M   'P 1'
#
loop_
_entity.id
_entity.type
_entity.pdbx_description
1 polymer ?
#
loop_
_entity_poly.entity_id
_entity_poly.type
_entity_poly.pdbx_seq_one_letter_code
_entity_poly.pdbx_strand_id
1 'polypeptide(L)'
;MRYVIIGAGAIGSTVAAQLQLAGIPVVLLARGEHGAAIRENGLRYLRPSGTRQVRVPVAEHPGEVTLTDDDVLVLATKSQQTEQALQEWAWRPAGEGVAADLPVLSLQNGLENERAALRRFGTVFGASVWLPCTYLTPGEVSAEGAEKPGILWLGGYPAGADDPRLHAIAEDLGTADFAVQLVPDLIRWKAGKLLGNVGNAVDALYGERAGWVMDELRAEARRVFAAAGIAVADLVRESEVDVSVAAIAEIPGRSRGGSSTWQSLARGTGSAEGDFLNGEIVLLGRLHGVPTPLNEALQRRIALAAEHGAAPGSADLAELRTPGRTPVLVSAGELARELESAEPPILLDVRWVLGDPHGHQHYLDGHIPGAVYVDLHTELAAPPTPAEGRHPLPEPADLQAAARRWGVREGSRVVAYDSNGNLAAARAWWLLRWAGVADVRLLDGGLDAWQGPLETGFGRTPEPGDVVLKPGNLPVLTIDEAAALPSAGVLLDARAGERYRGEQEPIDPRAGHIPGALSAPTGENLGPDRRFRPAAELAERFRALGAGDGPVGVYCGSGVTAAHQIAALAIAGIDAALYPGSWSQWSNQPDRPVERSVET
;
A
#
# COMPACT_ATOMS: atom_id res chain seq x y z
N MET A 1 -16.63 -16.54 37.57
CA MET A 1 -17.84 -16.40 36.71
C MET A 1 -18.04 -17.68 35.92
N ARG A 2 -19.07 -17.79 35.06
CA ARG A 2 -19.12 -18.83 34.01
C ARG A 2 -19.04 -18.20 32.63
N TYR A 3 -18.26 -18.80 31.74
CA TYR A 3 -18.03 -18.27 30.39
C TYR A 3 -18.79 -19.06 29.33
N VAL A 4 -19.56 -18.36 28.49
CA VAL A 4 -20.23 -18.94 27.33
C VAL A 4 -19.48 -18.50 26.07
N ILE A 5 -18.63 -19.36 25.54
CA ILE A 5 -17.78 -19.06 24.38
C ILE A 5 -18.55 -19.30 23.09
N ILE A 6 -18.90 -18.21 22.40
CA ILE A 6 -19.65 -18.23 21.15
C ILE A 6 -18.67 -18.28 19.99
N GLY A 7 -18.47 -19.48 19.45
CA GLY A 7 -17.60 -19.74 18.30
C GLY A 7 -16.39 -20.62 18.65
N ALA A 8 -16.46 -21.89 18.27
CA ALA A 8 -15.39 -22.87 18.48
C ALA A 8 -14.30 -22.87 17.38
N GLY A 9 -13.86 -21.69 16.96
CA GLY A 9 -12.65 -21.53 16.15
C GLY A 9 -11.38 -21.70 16.97
N ALA A 10 -10.22 -21.42 16.37
CA ALA A 10 -8.92 -21.54 17.04
C ALA A 10 -8.85 -20.75 18.37
N ILE A 11 -9.29 -19.48 18.37
CA ILE A 11 -9.30 -18.61 19.55
C ILE A 11 -10.28 -19.15 20.60
N GLY A 12 -11.55 -19.35 20.23
CA GLY A 12 -12.58 -19.78 21.18
C GLY A 12 -12.29 -21.14 21.82
N SER A 13 -11.84 -22.12 21.03
CA SER A 13 -11.41 -23.41 21.56
C SER A 13 -10.19 -23.30 22.47
N THR A 14 -9.22 -22.43 22.16
CA THR A 14 -8.05 -22.18 23.01
C THR A 14 -8.43 -21.57 24.36
N VAL A 15 -9.28 -20.54 24.34
CA VAL A 15 -9.77 -19.88 25.57
C VAL A 15 -10.58 -20.86 26.41
N ALA A 16 -11.49 -21.63 25.80
CA ALA A 16 -12.26 -22.63 26.51
C ALA A 16 -11.39 -23.75 27.10
N ALA A 17 -10.36 -24.21 26.38
CA ALA A 17 -9.42 -25.19 26.89
C ALA A 17 -8.70 -24.68 28.15
N GLN A 18 -8.25 -23.43 28.12
CA GLN A 18 -7.49 -22.85 29.23
C GLN A 18 -8.36 -22.56 30.45
N LEU A 19 -9.57 -22.01 30.27
CA LEU A 19 -10.54 -21.86 31.36
C LEU A 19 -10.87 -23.21 32.00
N GLN A 20 -11.12 -24.24 31.18
CA GLN A 20 -11.40 -25.59 31.66
C GLN A 20 -10.21 -26.20 32.44
N LEU A 21 -8.98 -25.98 31.98
CA LEU A 21 -7.75 -26.44 32.65
C LEU A 21 -7.52 -25.72 33.99
N ALA A 22 -7.96 -24.47 34.11
CA ALA A 22 -7.92 -23.70 35.35
C ALA A 22 -9.08 -24.01 36.31
N GLY A 23 -10.02 -24.88 35.91
CA GLY A 23 -11.21 -25.19 36.71
C GLY A 23 -12.25 -24.07 36.71
N ILE A 24 -12.15 -23.11 35.79
CA ILE A 24 -13.10 -22.01 35.64
C ILE A 24 -14.28 -22.49 34.78
N PRO A 25 -15.54 -22.37 35.25
CA PRO A 25 -16.69 -22.86 34.52
C PRO A 25 -16.80 -22.27 33.10
N VAL A 26 -16.90 -23.14 32.10
CA VAL A 26 -16.98 -22.74 30.70
C VAL A 26 -17.90 -23.67 29.90
N VAL A 27 -18.62 -23.11 28.93
CA VAL A 27 -19.35 -23.84 27.90
C VAL A 27 -18.92 -23.30 26.53
N LEU A 28 -18.56 -24.20 25.63
CA LEU A 28 -18.13 -23.88 24.28
C LEU A 28 -19.25 -24.15 23.28
N LEU A 29 -19.65 -23.13 22.51
CA LEU A 29 -20.59 -23.29 21.40
C LEU A 29 -19.84 -23.78 20.15
N ALA A 30 -19.99 -25.06 19.84
CA ALA A 30 -19.32 -25.72 18.71
C ALA A 30 -20.33 -26.50 17.85
N ARG A 31 -20.40 -26.16 16.55
CA ARG A 31 -21.32 -26.78 15.58
C ARG A 31 -20.60 -27.83 14.74
N GLY A 32 -21.36 -28.77 14.18
CA GLY A 32 -20.90 -29.73 13.17
C GLY A 32 -19.82 -30.70 13.68
N GLU A 33 -18.97 -31.19 12.78
CA GLU A 33 -17.96 -32.22 13.07
C GLU A 33 -17.01 -31.83 14.19
N HIS A 34 -16.64 -30.55 14.29
CA HIS A 34 -15.77 -30.06 15.36
C HIS A 34 -16.41 -30.22 16.74
N GLY A 35 -17.67 -29.79 16.88
CA GLY A 35 -18.41 -29.93 18.13
C GLY A 35 -18.64 -31.40 18.51
N ALA A 36 -18.99 -32.24 17.54
CA ALA A 36 -19.15 -33.68 17.74
C ALA A 36 -17.84 -34.33 18.23
N ALA A 37 -16.72 -34.03 17.58
CA ALA A 37 -15.41 -34.55 17.96
C ALA A 37 -14.99 -34.13 19.37
N ILE A 38 -15.21 -32.86 19.75
CA ILE A 38 -14.90 -32.38 21.11
C ILE A 38 -15.81 -33.06 22.14
N ARG A 39 -17.10 -33.23 21.84
CA ARG A 39 -18.06 -33.85 22.76
C ARG A 39 -17.73 -35.32 23.02
N GLU A 40 -17.35 -36.06 21.98
CA GLU A 40 -17.02 -37.48 22.07
C GLU A 40 -15.66 -37.72 22.72
N ASN A 41 -14.62 -37.02 22.25
CA ASN A 41 -13.23 -37.35 22.56
C ASN A 41 -12.55 -36.32 23.48
N GLY A 42 -13.16 -35.16 23.69
CA GLY A 42 -12.51 -33.96 24.23
C GLY A 42 -11.81 -33.15 23.12
N LEU A 43 -11.39 -31.94 23.46
CA LEU A 43 -10.57 -31.09 22.61
C LEU A 43 -9.10 -31.49 22.75
N ARG A 44 -8.49 -31.89 21.63
CA ARG A 44 -7.04 -32.09 21.55
C ARG A 44 -6.37 -30.72 21.39
N TYR A 45 -5.71 -30.27 22.45
CA TYR A 45 -5.12 -28.94 22.57
C TYR A 45 -3.59 -29.02 22.57
N LEU A 46 -2.95 -28.40 21.58
CA LEU A 46 -1.50 -28.44 21.40
C LEU A 46 -0.84 -27.12 21.78
N ARG A 47 0.24 -27.24 22.56
CA ARG A 47 1.15 -26.17 22.96
C ARG A 47 2.59 -26.59 22.68
N PRO A 48 3.54 -25.64 22.59
CA PRO A 48 4.97 -25.96 22.60
C PRO A 48 5.38 -26.83 23.80
N SER A 49 4.73 -26.62 24.95
CA SER A 49 4.96 -27.39 26.19
C SER A 49 4.34 -28.79 26.20
N GLY A 50 3.52 -29.14 25.21
CA GLY A 50 2.93 -30.47 25.08
C GLY A 50 1.48 -30.48 24.58
N THR A 51 0.96 -31.69 24.37
CA THR A 51 -0.43 -31.92 23.96
C THR A 51 -1.28 -32.34 25.14
N ARG A 52 -2.50 -31.81 25.26
CA ARG A 52 -3.49 -32.18 26.28
C ARG A 52 -4.81 -32.55 25.64
N GLN A 53 -5.53 -33.48 26.27
CA GLN A 53 -6.91 -33.81 25.92
C GLN A 53 -7.83 -33.14 26.96
N VAL A 54 -8.58 -32.12 26.56
CA VAL A 54 -9.37 -31.28 27.47
C VAL A 54 -10.86 -31.52 27.26
N ARG A 55 -11.56 -32.00 28.30
CA ARG A 55 -13.02 -32.21 28.25
C ARG A 55 -13.77 -30.92 28.54
N VAL A 56 -13.88 -30.08 27.52
CA VAL A 56 -14.66 -28.84 27.56
C VAL A 56 -16.15 -29.18 27.38
N PRO A 57 -17.07 -28.65 28.22
CA PRO A 57 -18.51 -28.76 27.96
C PRO A 57 -18.89 -28.10 26.63
N VAL A 58 -19.63 -28.81 25.78
CA VAL A 58 -20.01 -28.34 24.43
C VAL A 58 -21.52 -28.28 24.24
N ALA A 59 -22.00 -27.13 23.80
CA ALA A 59 -23.34 -26.93 23.27
C ALA A 59 -23.28 -26.75 21.75
N GLU A 60 -24.22 -27.33 21.01
CA GLU A 60 -24.28 -27.20 19.55
C GLU A 60 -25.07 -25.97 19.11
N HIS A 61 -26.13 -25.68 19.85
CA HIS A 61 -27.03 -24.56 19.60
C HIS A 61 -27.24 -23.76 20.89
N PRO A 62 -27.48 -22.45 20.80
CA PRO A 62 -27.74 -21.64 21.99
C PRO A 62 -28.90 -22.17 22.84
N GLY A 63 -29.87 -22.85 22.21
CA GLY A 63 -30.97 -23.58 22.86
C GLY A 63 -30.56 -24.53 23.99
N GLU A 64 -29.36 -25.10 23.92
CA GLU A 64 -28.83 -26.05 24.90
C GLU A 64 -28.15 -25.37 26.10
N VAL A 65 -27.99 -24.05 26.05
CA VAL A 65 -27.37 -23.26 27.12
C VAL A 65 -28.45 -22.54 27.91
N THR A 66 -28.61 -22.93 29.17
CA THR A 66 -29.40 -22.18 30.16
C THR A 66 -28.51 -21.12 30.79
N LEU A 67 -28.79 -19.85 30.51
CA LEU A 67 -28.02 -18.73 31.03
C LEU A 67 -28.41 -18.38 32.47
N THR A 68 -27.44 -17.91 33.25
CA THR A 68 -27.57 -17.46 34.64
C THR A 68 -27.02 -16.05 34.80
N ASP A 69 -27.32 -15.36 35.90
CA ASP A 69 -26.85 -13.99 36.15
C ASP A 69 -25.31 -13.89 36.27
N ASP A 70 -24.63 -15.00 36.56
CA ASP A 70 -23.17 -15.11 36.66
C ASP A 70 -22.43 -15.38 35.33
N ASP A 71 -23.15 -15.36 34.20
CA ASP A 71 -22.58 -15.66 32.88
C ASP A 71 -21.91 -14.45 32.20
N VAL A 72 -20.83 -14.73 31.48
CA VAL A 72 -20.18 -13.83 30.54
C VAL A 72 -20.27 -14.42 29.14
N LEU A 73 -20.87 -13.69 28.20
CA LEU A 73 -20.91 -14.08 26.80
C LEU A 73 -19.60 -13.66 26.12
N VAL A 74 -18.91 -14.59 25.47
CA VAL A 74 -17.63 -14.30 24.80
C VAL A 74 -17.77 -14.51 23.30
N LEU A 75 -17.63 -13.46 22.51
CA LEU A 75 -17.66 -13.52 21.05
C LEU A 75 -16.27 -13.92 20.53
N ALA A 76 -16.18 -15.13 19.97
CA ALA A 76 -14.99 -15.69 19.35
C ALA A 76 -15.24 -16.19 17.90
N THR A 77 -16.36 -15.77 17.30
CA THR A 77 -16.69 -15.97 15.88
C THR A 77 -15.88 -15.03 14.98
N LYS A 78 -16.01 -15.18 13.65
CA LYS A 78 -15.45 -14.23 12.69
C LYS A 78 -16.29 -12.95 12.66
N SER A 79 -15.68 -11.80 12.38
CA SER A 79 -16.38 -10.49 12.45
C SER A 79 -17.64 -10.41 11.55
N GLN A 80 -17.66 -11.11 10.41
CA GLN A 80 -18.85 -11.22 9.53
C GLN A 80 -20.07 -11.85 10.22
N GLN A 81 -19.84 -12.66 11.25
CA GLN A 81 -20.87 -13.43 11.94
C GLN A 81 -21.33 -12.74 13.24
N THR A 82 -20.70 -11.62 13.61
CA THR A 82 -20.96 -10.94 14.87
C THR A 82 -22.42 -10.51 14.99
N GLU A 83 -22.97 -9.87 13.97
CA GLU A 83 -24.36 -9.39 13.99
C GLU A 83 -25.36 -10.54 14.14
N GLN A 84 -25.15 -11.66 13.42
CA GLN A 84 -25.99 -12.85 13.55
C GLN A 84 -25.90 -13.45 14.96
N ALA A 85 -24.69 -13.57 15.52
CA ALA A 85 -24.50 -14.09 16.87
C ALA A 85 -25.20 -13.18 17.91
N LEU A 86 -25.03 -11.87 17.81
CA LEU A 86 -25.69 -10.92 18.70
C LEU A 86 -27.23 -11.03 18.65
N GLN A 87 -27.81 -11.21 17.46
CA GLN A 87 -29.25 -11.43 17.30
C GLN A 87 -29.73 -12.75 17.92
N GLU A 88 -28.95 -13.81 17.79
CA GLU A 88 -29.27 -15.15 18.31
C GLU A 88 -29.25 -15.20 19.85
N TRP A 89 -28.41 -14.37 20.48
CA TRP A 89 -28.15 -14.42 21.92
C TRP A 89 -28.85 -13.34 22.76
N ALA A 90 -28.89 -12.08 22.31
CA ALA A 90 -29.21 -10.92 23.16
C ALA A 90 -30.50 -11.04 23.97
N TRP A 91 -31.55 -11.64 23.40
CA TRP A 91 -32.87 -11.70 24.02
C TRP A 91 -33.21 -13.07 24.62
N ARG A 92 -32.22 -13.96 24.74
CA ARG A 92 -32.42 -15.24 25.41
C ARG A 92 -32.61 -15.02 26.92
N PRO A 93 -33.48 -15.80 27.59
CA PRO A 93 -33.62 -15.74 29.05
C PRO A 93 -32.28 -16.01 29.75
N ALA A 94 -31.96 -15.21 30.75
CA ALA A 94 -30.78 -15.37 31.61
C ALA A 94 -31.16 -14.98 33.04
N GLY A 95 -31.19 -15.97 33.95
CA GLY A 95 -31.69 -15.75 35.31
C GLY A 95 -33.08 -15.10 35.33
N GLU A 96 -33.21 -13.94 35.98
CA GLU A 96 -34.45 -13.15 36.01
C GLU A 96 -34.62 -12.19 34.81
N GLY A 97 -33.56 -12.00 34.00
CA GLY A 97 -33.51 -11.07 32.88
C GLY A 97 -33.23 -11.75 31.53
N VAL A 98 -32.49 -11.04 30.68
CA VAL A 98 -32.08 -11.51 29.35
C VAL A 98 -30.57 -11.40 29.16
N ALA A 99 -30.03 -12.11 28.18
CA ALA A 99 -28.58 -12.11 27.92
C ALA A 99 -28.00 -10.70 27.68
N ALA A 100 -28.79 -9.77 27.14
CA ALA A 100 -28.40 -8.37 26.94
C ALA A 100 -28.06 -7.62 28.25
N ASP A 101 -28.52 -8.13 29.40
CA ASP A 101 -28.21 -7.60 30.74
C ASP A 101 -26.85 -8.10 31.25
N LEU A 102 -26.34 -9.21 30.68
CA LEU A 102 -25.05 -9.81 31.00
C LEU A 102 -23.89 -9.08 30.30
N PRO A 103 -22.65 -9.17 30.82
CA PRO A 103 -21.47 -8.70 30.10
C PRO A 103 -21.21 -9.52 28.84
N VAL A 104 -20.93 -8.83 27.73
CA VAL A 104 -20.39 -9.43 26.51
C VAL A 104 -18.94 -8.99 26.29
N LEU A 105 -18.05 -9.94 26.03
CA LEU A 105 -16.63 -9.73 25.74
C LEU A 105 -16.33 -10.13 24.29
N SER A 106 -15.85 -9.20 23.46
CA SER A 106 -15.36 -9.54 22.12
C SER A 106 -13.86 -9.84 22.11
N LEU A 107 -13.49 -11.00 21.56
CA LEU A 107 -12.09 -11.40 21.33
C LEU A 107 -11.63 -11.20 19.86
N GLN A 108 -12.47 -10.53 19.07
CA GLN A 108 -12.38 -10.51 17.61
C GLN A 108 -11.47 -9.36 17.13
N ASN A 109 -10.83 -9.55 15.97
CA ASN A 109 -10.06 -8.50 15.29
C ASN A 109 -10.98 -7.42 14.70
N GLY A 110 -10.42 -6.26 14.36
CA GLY A 110 -11.16 -5.14 13.78
C GLY A 110 -11.84 -4.26 14.83
N LEU A 111 -12.58 -3.24 14.38
CA LEU A 111 -13.19 -2.22 15.25
C LEU A 111 -14.72 -2.30 15.32
N GLU A 112 -15.37 -3.06 14.43
CA GLU A 112 -16.82 -3.12 14.34
C GLU A 112 -17.50 -3.92 15.47
N ASN A 113 -16.84 -4.93 16.04
CA ASN A 113 -17.54 -5.93 16.85
C ASN A 113 -18.17 -5.36 18.12
N GLU A 114 -17.42 -4.55 18.86
CA GLU A 114 -17.93 -3.87 20.06
C GLU A 114 -18.99 -2.81 19.70
N ARG A 115 -18.82 -2.11 18.57
CA ARG A 115 -19.81 -1.16 18.03
C ARG A 115 -21.15 -1.85 17.72
N ALA A 116 -21.10 -3.04 17.11
CA ALA A 116 -22.29 -3.85 16.85
C ALA A 116 -22.94 -4.34 18.15
N ALA A 117 -22.14 -4.78 19.13
CA ALA A 117 -22.63 -5.26 20.42
C ALA A 117 -23.35 -4.18 21.24
N LEU A 118 -22.85 -2.94 21.22
CA LEU A 118 -23.45 -1.79 21.92
C LEU A 118 -24.91 -1.51 21.54
N ARG A 119 -25.34 -1.95 20.35
CA ARG A 119 -26.74 -1.81 19.94
C ARG A 119 -27.70 -2.62 20.83
N ARG A 120 -27.21 -3.66 21.50
CA ARG A 120 -28.06 -4.64 22.22
C ARG A 120 -27.66 -4.84 23.68
N PHE A 121 -26.36 -4.89 23.98
CA PHE A 121 -25.87 -5.23 25.32
C PHE A 121 -25.59 -3.99 26.15
N GLY A 122 -26.04 -4.00 27.41
CA GLY A 122 -25.80 -2.89 28.34
C GLY A 122 -24.37 -2.80 28.87
N THR A 123 -23.62 -3.92 28.84
CA THR A 123 -22.21 -4.00 29.26
C THR A 123 -21.37 -4.64 28.17
N VAL A 124 -20.51 -3.86 27.51
CA VAL A 124 -19.64 -4.33 26.42
C VAL A 124 -18.18 -4.15 26.78
N PHE A 125 -17.47 -5.26 26.78
CA PHE A 125 -16.02 -5.34 26.89
C PHE A 125 -15.42 -5.84 25.59
N GLY A 126 -14.14 -5.57 25.38
CA GLY A 126 -13.42 -6.14 24.27
C GLY A 126 -11.95 -6.36 24.58
N ALA A 127 -11.29 -7.06 23.67
CA ALA A 127 -9.90 -7.41 23.78
C ALA A 127 -9.14 -7.09 22.48
N SER A 128 -7.98 -6.45 22.61
CA SER A 128 -6.94 -6.60 21.60
C SER A 128 -6.16 -7.88 21.91
N VAL A 129 -6.33 -8.90 21.07
CA VAL A 129 -5.81 -10.26 21.31
C VAL A 129 -4.50 -10.53 20.54
N TRP A 130 -3.40 -10.81 21.21
CA TRP A 130 -2.23 -11.43 20.58
C TRP A 130 -2.18 -12.90 20.95
N LEU A 131 -2.77 -13.75 20.11
CA LEU A 131 -2.87 -15.20 20.33
C LEU A 131 -2.53 -15.93 19.03
N PRO A 132 -1.27 -16.39 18.83
CA PRO A 132 -0.97 -17.27 17.73
C PRO A 132 -1.64 -18.61 18.00
N CYS A 133 -2.68 -18.92 17.22
CA CYS A 133 -3.39 -20.18 17.31
C CYS A 133 -3.92 -20.61 15.94
N THR A 134 -4.09 -21.92 15.76
CA THR A 134 -4.55 -22.53 14.51
C THR A 134 -5.64 -23.55 14.76
N TYR A 135 -6.69 -23.51 13.94
CA TYR A 135 -7.66 -24.60 13.83
C TYR A 135 -7.10 -25.61 12.84
N LEU A 136 -6.93 -26.86 13.27
CA LEU A 136 -6.17 -27.85 12.52
C LEU A 136 -7.12 -28.82 11.81
N THR A 137 -7.91 -29.54 12.61
CA THR A 137 -8.92 -30.50 12.17
C THR A 137 -10.06 -30.51 13.19
N PRO A 138 -11.24 -31.08 12.86
CA PRO A 138 -12.28 -31.30 13.86
C PRO A 138 -11.74 -31.94 15.14
N GLY A 139 -12.06 -31.34 16.30
CA GLY A 139 -11.59 -31.76 17.61
C GLY A 139 -10.17 -31.30 17.99
N GLU A 140 -9.45 -30.56 17.13
CA GLU A 140 -8.03 -30.25 17.36
C GLU A 140 -7.64 -28.81 17.04
N VAL A 141 -6.99 -28.14 18.01
CA VAL A 141 -6.45 -26.78 17.86
C VAL A 141 -5.05 -26.66 18.47
N SER A 142 -4.25 -25.73 17.96
CA SER A 142 -2.96 -25.35 18.53
C SER A 142 -2.94 -23.90 19.00
N ALA A 143 -2.16 -23.63 20.05
CA ALA A 143 -1.76 -22.29 20.44
C ALA A 143 -0.24 -22.24 20.52
N GLU A 144 0.39 -21.48 19.62
CA GLU A 144 1.84 -21.50 19.39
C GLU A 144 2.61 -20.50 20.27
N GLY A 145 1.96 -19.78 21.19
CA GLY A 145 2.67 -18.85 22.08
C GLY A 145 3.67 -19.58 22.97
N ALA A 146 4.89 -19.05 23.14
CA ALA A 146 6.01 -19.75 23.76
C ALA A 146 5.75 -20.13 25.23
N GLU A 147 5.75 -19.14 26.12
CA GLU A 147 5.50 -19.32 27.54
C GLU A 147 3.99 -19.32 27.81
N LYS A 148 3.32 -18.26 27.39
CA LYS A 148 1.88 -18.05 27.55
C LYS A 148 1.14 -18.33 26.23
N PRO A 149 -0.14 -18.72 26.27
CA PRO A 149 -0.91 -18.94 25.05
C PRO A 149 -1.00 -17.69 24.20
N GLY A 150 -1.31 -16.57 24.85
CA GLY A 150 -1.42 -15.27 24.23
C GLY A 150 -1.55 -14.17 25.26
N ILE A 151 -1.69 -12.96 24.73
CA ILE A 151 -1.83 -11.71 25.48
C ILE A 151 -3.20 -11.10 25.18
N LEU A 152 -3.88 -10.62 26.21
CA LEU A 152 -5.18 -9.99 26.11
C LEU A 152 -5.11 -8.60 26.74
N TRP A 153 -5.17 -7.55 25.90
CA TRP A 153 -5.37 -6.18 26.36
C TRP A 153 -6.88 -5.91 26.42
N LEU A 154 -7.44 -5.89 27.63
CA LEU A 154 -8.87 -5.84 27.89
C LEU A 154 -9.32 -4.44 28.27
N GLY A 155 -10.46 -4.00 27.75
CA GLY A 155 -11.03 -2.70 28.12
C GLY A 155 -12.54 -2.65 27.94
N GLY A 156 -13.17 -1.66 28.56
CA GLY A 156 -14.58 -1.34 28.31
C GLY A 156 -14.76 -0.51 27.04
N TYR A 157 -15.92 -0.64 26.39
CA TYR A 157 -16.26 0.05 25.16
C TYR A 157 -17.62 0.76 25.29
N PRO A 158 -17.80 1.99 24.75
CA PRO A 158 -16.88 2.77 23.91
C PRO A 158 -15.76 3.49 24.67
N ALA A 159 -15.96 3.75 25.97
CA ALA A 159 -14.92 4.15 26.91
C ALA A 159 -15.30 3.55 28.27
N GLY A 160 -14.41 2.76 28.87
CA GLY A 160 -14.74 1.98 30.06
C GLY A 160 -14.28 2.64 31.35
N ALA A 161 -15.24 2.99 32.21
CA ALA A 161 -15.00 3.20 33.63
C ALA A 161 -14.52 1.90 34.30
N ASP A 162 -13.92 2.02 35.48
CA ASP A 162 -13.53 0.90 36.34
C ASP A 162 -14.75 0.00 36.68
N ASP A 163 -14.92 -1.10 35.93
CA ASP A 163 -16.00 -2.08 36.13
C ASP A 163 -15.44 -3.33 36.85
N PRO A 164 -15.98 -3.70 38.03
CA PRO A 164 -15.54 -4.88 38.77
C PRO A 164 -15.64 -6.18 37.98
N ARG A 165 -16.59 -6.28 37.05
CA ARG A 165 -16.76 -7.48 36.22
C ARG A 165 -15.61 -7.64 35.24
N LEU A 166 -15.11 -6.53 34.67
CA LEU A 166 -13.93 -6.57 33.80
C LEU A 166 -12.67 -7.01 34.56
N HIS A 167 -12.52 -6.58 35.81
CA HIS A 167 -11.42 -6.99 36.69
C HIS A 167 -11.47 -8.49 37.01
N ALA A 168 -12.64 -9.00 37.38
CA ALA A 168 -12.83 -10.43 37.60
C ALA A 168 -12.58 -11.25 36.33
N ILE A 169 -12.99 -10.74 35.15
CA ILE A 169 -12.67 -11.37 33.86
C ILE A 169 -11.15 -11.42 33.62
N ALA A 170 -10.44 -10.33 33.93
CA ALA A 170 -8.98 -10.28 33.79
C ALA A 170 -8.28 -11.26 34.74
N GLU A 171 -8.75 -11.38 35.99
CA GLU A 171 -8.23 -12.33 36.98
C GLU A 171 -8.48 -13.80 36.55
N ASP A 172 -9.70 -14.11 36.11
CA ASP A 172 -10.06 -15.45 35.61
C ASP A 172 -9.21 -15.82 34.37
N LEU A 173 -9.00 -14.89 33.43
CA LEU A 173 -8.14 -15.12 32.26
C LEU A 173 -6.65 -15.23 32.61
N GLY A 174 -6.17 -14.46 33.60
CA GLY A 174 -4.82 -14.60 34.14
C GLY A 174 -4.62 -15.95 34.84
N THR A 175 -5.60 -16.39 35.62
CA THR A 175 -5.63 -17.73 36.23
C THR A 175 -5.64 -18.83 35.16
N ALA A 176 -6.30 -18.58 34.02
CA ALA A 176 -6.27 -19.42 32.83
C ALA A 176 -4.97 -19.28 31.99
N ASP A 177 -3.89 -18.83 32.60
CA ASP A 177 -2.54 -18.78 32.03
C ASP A 177 -2.37 -17.80 30.85
N PHE A 178 -3.33 -16.91 30.58
CA PHE A 178 -3.11 -15.80 29.65
C PHE A 178 -2.32 -14.69 30.31
N ALA A 179 -1.55 -13.95 29.52
CA ALA A 179 -1.02 -12.68 29.98
C ALA A 179 -2.07 -11.59 29.73
N VAL A 180 -2.45 -10.84 30.77
CA VAL A 180 -3.59 -9.93 30.71
C VAL A 180 -3.19 -8.55 31.18
N GLN A 181 -3.63 -7.52 30.46
CA GLN A 181 -3.49 -6.13 30.84
C GLN A 181 -4.83 -5.42 30.66
N LEU A 182 -5.27 -4.69 31.68
CA LEU A 182 -6.41 -3.79 31.56
C LEU A 182 -5.95 -2.49 30.90
N VAL A 183 -6.72 -1.99 29.93
CA VAL A 183 -6.39 -0.77 29.18
C VAL A 183 -7.56 0.21 29.22
N PRO A 184 -7.30 1.52 29.46
CA PRO A 184 -8.36 2.51 29.63
C PRO A 184 -9.03 2.92 28.31
N ASP A 185 -8.33 2.79 27.19
CA ASP A 185 -8.83 3.11 25.84
C ASP A 185 -8.67 1.88 24.94
N LEU A 186 -9.66 1.00 24.93
CA LEU A 186 -9.62 -0.22 24.14
C LEU A 186 -9.43 0.06 22.64
N ILE A 187 -10.11 1.08 22.10
CA ILE A 187 -10.10 1.38 20.66
C ILE A 187 -8.67 1.64 20.20
N ARG A 188 -7.89 2.37 21.00
CA ARG A 188 -6.48 2.66 20.72
C ARG A 188 -5.63 1.40 20.55
N TRP A 189 -5.85 0.40 21.38
CA TRP A 189 -5.15 -0.89 21.32
C TRP A 189 -5.62 -1.75 20.14
N LYS A 190 -6.91 -1.72 19.81
CA LYS A 190 -7.43 -2.42 18.63
C LYS A 190 -6.96 -1.77 17.33
N ALA A 191 -6.84 -0.44 17.26
CA ALA A 191 -6.27 0.28 16.13
C ALA A 191 -4.78 -0.04 15.93
N GLY A 192 -4.00 -0.10 17.02
CA GLY A 192 -2.60 -0.55 16.99
C GLY A 192 -2.44 -1.94 16.40
N LYS A 193 -3.30 -2.87 16.81
CA LYS A 193 -3.34 -4.23 16.27
C LYS A 193 -3.78 -4.27 14.80
N LEU A 194 -4.74 -3.44 14.42
CA LEU A 194 -5.24 -3.35 13.05
C LEU A 194 -4.14 -2.92 12.07
N LEU A 195 -3.19 -2.07 12.47
CA LEU A 195 -1.98 -1.76 11.66
C LEU A 195 -1.12 -2.98 11.33
N GLY A 196 -1.15 -4.02 12.18
CA GLY A 196 -0.53 -5.31 11.87
C GLY A 196 -1.39 -6.17 10.95
N ASN A 197 -2.72 -6.11 11.13
CA ASN A 197 -3.68 -6.94 10.41
C ASN A 197 -3.95 -6.50 8.96
N VAL A 198 -3.75 -5.22 8.61
CA VAL A 198 -3.87 -4.75 7.20
C VAL A 198 -2.93 -5.50 6.25
N GLY A 199 -1.82 -6.06 6.77
CA GLY A 199 -0.89 -6.88 6.00
C GLY A 199 -1.30 -8.34 5.83
N ASN A 200 -2.38 -8.79 6.47
CA ASN A 200 -2.81 -10.18 6.36
C ASN A 200 -3.29 -10.52 4.95
N ALA A 201 -3.92 -9.57 4.24
CA ALA A 201 -4.29 -9.76 2.84
C ALA A 201 -3.06 -9.91 1.93
N VAL A 202 -1.98 -9.17 2.21
CA VAL A 202 -0.73 -9.26 1.44
C VAL A 202 -0.12 -10.66 1.57
N ASP A 203 0.08 -11.10 2.82
CA ASP A 203 0.57 -12.43 3.13
C ASP A 203 -0.29 -13.55 2.51
N ALA A 204 -1.61 -13.41 2.56
CA ALA A 204 -2.54 -14.38 2.01
C ALA A 204 -2.50 -14.46 0.46
N LEU A 205 -2.42 -13.32 -0.22
CA LEU A 205 -2.50 -13.24 -1.68
C LEU A 205 -1.16 -13.49 -2.36
N TYR A 206 -0.06 -12.99 -1.80
CA TYR A 206 1.25 -12.91 -2.45
C TYR A 206 2.30 -13.84 -1.81
N GLY A 207 1.99 -14.45 -0.65
CA GLY A 207 2.90 -15.39 0.03
C GLY A 207 4.09 -14.72 0.73
N GLU A 208 4.38 -13.46 0.43
CA GLU A 208 5.40 -12.64 1.09
C GLU A 208 4.89 -11.24 1.41
N ARG A 209 5.44 -10.63 2.47
CA ARG A 209 5.13 -9.25 2.86
C ARG A 209 6.18 -8.30 2.30
N ALA A 210 5.95 -7.76 1.11
CA ALA A 210 6.80 -6.71 0.57
C ALA A 210 6.81 -5.47 1.47
N GLY A 211 8.01 -5.03 1.89
CA GLY A 211 8.18 -3.96 2.88
C GLY A 211 7.49 -2.65 2.48
N TRP A 212 7.65 -2.23 1.23
CA TRP A 212 7.04 -1.00 0.73
C TRP A 212 5.49 -1.02 0.77
N VAL A 213 4.86 -2.17 0.48
CA VAL A 213 3.40 -2.34 0.53
C VAL A 213 2.92 -2.19 1.97
N MET A 214 3.64 -2.81 2.90
CA MET A 214 3.31 -2.76 4.32
C MET A 214 3.42 -1.34 4.87
N ASP A 215 4.44 -0.59 4.46
CA ASP A 215 4.65 0.77 4.91
C ASP A 215 3.55 1.70 4.40
N GLU A 216 3.15 1.60 3.12
CA GLU A 216 2.07 2.43 2.58
C GLU A 216 0.70 2.06 3.17
N LEU A 217 0.39 0.77 3.34
CA LEU A 217 -0.86 0.34 4.00
C LEU A 217 -1.00 0.93 5.41
N ARG A 218 0.10 0.93 6.17
CA ARG A 218 0.15 1.51 7.51
C ARG A 218 0.07 3.02 7.44
N ALA A 219 0.68 3.67 6.45
CA ALA A 219 0.60 5.11 6.25
C ALA A 219 -0.85 5.55 5.96
N GLU A 220 -1.56 4.86 5.05
CA GLU A 220 -2.99 5.07 4.82
C GLU A 220 -3.80 4.92 6.11
N ALA A 221 -3.65 3.80 6.81
CA ALA A 221 -4.39 3.52 8.04
C ALA A 221 -4.12 4.57 9.13
N ARG A 222 -2.88 5.03 9.29
CA ARG A 222 -2.53 6.10 10.25
C ARG A 222 -3.17 7.44 9.88
N ARG A 223 -3.19 7.82 8.60
CA ARG A 223 -3.90 9.04 8.14
C ARG A 223 -5.39 8.95 8.45
N VAL A 224 -6.01 7.80 8.19
CA VAL A 224 -7.42 7.55 8.49
C VAL A 224 -7.70 7.62 9.98
N PHE A 225 -6.92 6.94 10.82
CA PHE A 225 -7.11 6.98 12.28
C PHE A 225 -6.95 8.40 12.83
N ALA A 226 -5.97 9.16 12.34
CA ALA A 226 -5.79 10.56 12.73
C ALA A 226 -7.03 11.42 12.36
N ALA A 227 -7.58 11.25 11.16
CA ALA A 227 -8.79 11.97 10.73
C ALA A 227 -10.05 11.54 11.49
N ALA A 228 -10.09 10.28 11.94
CA ALA A 228 -11.16 9.74 12.78
C ALA A 228 -11.02 10.10 14.28
N GLY A 229 -9.92 10.76 14.67
CA GLY A 229 -9.64 11.05 16.08
C GLY A 229 -9.29 9.80 16.92
N ILE A 230 -8.87 8.72 16.27
CA ILE A 230 -8.51 7.46 16.92
C ILE A 230 -7.00 7.44 17.17
N ALA A 231 -6.60 7.48 18.44
CA ALA A 231 -5.21 7.25 18.81
C ALA A 231 -4.79 5.81 18.50
N VAL A 232 -3.50 5.57 18.31
CA VAL A 232 -2.97 4.24 18.00
C VAL A 232 -1.92 3.86 19.06
N ALA A 233 -2.10 2.70 19.71
CA ALA A 233 -1.10 2.16 20.64
C ALA A 233 0.02 1.44 19.89
N ASP A 234 1.24 1.54 20.42
CA ASP A 234 2.32 0.60 20.14
C ASP A 234 2.21 -0.59 21.10
N LEU A 235 1.71 -1.72 20.60
CA LEU A 235 1.44 -2.91 21.40
C LEU A 235 2.69 -3.47 22.11
N VAL A 236 3.90 -3.19 21.61
CA VAL A 236 5.13 -3.70 22.20
C VAL A 236 5.66 -2.72 23.23
N ARG A 237 5.75 -1.44 22.87
CA ARG A 237 6.36 -0.42 23.73
C ARG A 237 5.49 0.00 24.91
N GLU A 238 4.17 -0.10 24.75
CA GLU A 238 3.21 0.37 25.75
C GLU A 238 2.60 -0.75 26.58
N SER A 239 2.89 -2.01 26.24
CA SER A 239 2.43 -3.15 27.02
C SER A 239 3.20 -3.25 28.33
N GLU A 240 2.45 -3.37 29.43
CA GLU A 240 3.00 -3.65 30.75
C GLU A 240 3.37 -5.13 30.90
N VAL A 241 2.75 -5.97 30.09
CA VAL A 241 3.09 -7.37 29.93
C VAL A 241 4.25 -7.50 28.93
N ASP A 242 5.26 -8.29 29.27
CA ASP A 242 6.31 -8.68 28.31
C ASP A 242 5.70 -9.45 27.15
N VAL A 243 5.73 -8.87 25.94
CA VAL A 243 5.11 -9.48 24.77
C VAL A 243 5.81 -10.73 24.27
N SER A 244 7.07 -10.96 24.67
CA SER A 244 7.86 -12.12 24.25
C SER A 244 7.32 -13.45 24.79
N VAL A 245 6.55 -13.41 25.89
CA VAL A 245 5.90 -14.60 26.47
C VAL A 245 4.94 -15.28 25.50
N ALA A 246 4.38 -14.54 24.54
CA ALA A 246 3.49 -15.05 23.49
C ALA A 246 4.14 -15.06 22.10
N ALA A 247 5.47 -14.96 22.03
CA ALA A 247 6.20 -15.18 20.79
C ALA A 247 5.86 -16.55 20.20
N ILE A 248 5.83 -16.66 18.88
CA ILE A 248 5.53 -17.93 18.22
C ILE A 248 6.69 -18.90 18.46
N ALA A 249 6.39 -20.05 19.05
CA ALA A 249 7.31 -21.16 19.23
C ALA A 249 6.85 -22.37 18.39
N GLU A 250 7.83 -23.21 18.04
CA GLU A 250 7.56 -24.43 17.29
C GLU A 250 6.78 -25.44 18.13
N ILE A 251 5.80 -26.09 17.51
CA ILE A 251 5.16 -27.28 18.05
C ILE A 251 5.78 -28.48 17.33
N PRO A 252 6.42 -29.43 18.04
CA PRO A 252 7.13 -30.54 17.40
C PRO A 252 6.29 -31.27 16.35
N GLY A 253 6.88 -31.44 15.16
CA GLY A 253 6.24 -32.12 14.03
C GLY A 253 5.22 -31.28 13.26
N ARG A 254 5.21 -29.95 13.44
CA ARG A 254 4.27 -29.05 12.76
C ARG A 254 4.90 -27.77 12.24
N SER A 255 4.52 -27.40 11.02
CA SER A 255 4.74 -26.09 10.45
C SER A 255 3.48 -25.22 10.61
N ARG A 256 3.69 -23.95 10.96
CA ARG A 256 2.60 -22.97 11.03
C ARG A 256 2.30 -22.43 9.63
N GLY A 257 1.06 -22.59 9.17
CA GLY A 257 0.56 -21.84 8.02
C GLY A 257 0.43 -20.35 8.36
N GLY A 258 0.52 -19.46 7.37
CA GLY A 258 0.65 -18.00 7.52
C GLY A 258 -0.40 -17.27 8.38
N SER A 259 -0.72 -16.03 8.05
CA SER A 259 -1.71 -15.24 8.82
C SER A 259 -3.10 -15.92 8.89
N SER A 260 -3.96 -15.45 9.79
CA SER A 260 -5.34 -15.95 9.91
C SER A 260 -6.14 -15.82 8.60
N THR A 261 -5.82 -14.83 7.77
CA THR A 261 -6.39 -14.66 6.43
C THR A 261 -5.86 -15.71 5.46
N TRP A 262 -4.54 -15.94 5.44
CA TRP A 262 -3.91 -17.01 4.65
C TRP A 262 -4.54 -18.37 4.97
N GLN A 263 -4.71 -18.68 6.25
CA GLN A 263 -5.32 -19.94 6.70
C GLN A 263 -6.80 -20.06 6.26
N SER A 264 -7.51 -18.94 6.11
CA SER A 264 -8.92 -18.94 5.68
C SER A 264 -9.05 -19.20 4.18
N LEU A 265 -8.13 -18.65 3.37
CA LEU A 265 -8.00 -19.02 1.95
C LEU A 265 -7.59 -20.48 1.78
N ALA A 266 -6.58 -20.94 2.52
CA ALA A 266 -6.08 -22.32 2.44
C ALA A 266 -7.17 -23.36 2.74
N ARG A 267 -8.11 -23.05 3.64
CA ARG A 267 -9.25 -23.91 3.96
C ARG A 267 -10.41 -23.83 2.96
N GLY A 268 -10.37 -22.91 1.99
CA GLY A 268 -11.41 -22.78 0.97
C GLY A 268 -12.79 -22.39 1.54
N THR A 269 -12.83 -21.60 2.61
CA THR A 269 -14.08 -21.28 3.32
C THR A 269 -15.04 -20.36 2.55
N GLY A 270 -14.68 -19.89 1.36
CA GLY A 270 -15.47 -18.98 0.54
C GLY A 270 -15.58 -17.55 1.08
N SER A 271 -14.91 -17.23 2.19
CA SER A 271 -14.95 -15.89 2.80
C SER A 271 -13.64 -15.54 3.52
N ALA A 272 -13.35 -14.25 3.63
CA ALA A 272 -12.16 -13.72 4.33
C ALA A 272 -12.52 -12.44 5.10
N GLU A 273 -11.82 -12.17 6.20
CA GLU A 273 -12.00 -11.00 7.09
C GLU A 273 -11.59 -9.65 6.47
N GLY A 274 -11.38 -9.58 5.15
CA GLY A 274 -10.93 -8.38 4.45
C GLY A 274 -11.78 -7.15 4.74
N ASP A 275 -13.11 -7.29 4.74
CA ASP A 275 -14.05 -6.18 4.97
C ASP A 275 -13.98 -5.59 6.38
N PHE A 276 -13.58 -6.38 7.37
CA PHE A 276 -13.48 -5.96 8.77
C PHE A 276 -12.04 -5.64 9.20
N LEU A 277 -11.10 -5.74 8.25
CA LEU A 277 -9.69 -5.39 8.42
C LEU A 277 -9.32 -4.20 7.51
N ASN A 278 -8.90 -4.47 6.27
CA ASN A 278 -8.63 -3.41 5.28
C ASN A 278 -9.91 -2.60 4.98
N GLY A 279 -11.07 -3.27 4.93
CA GLY A 279 -12.36 -2.61 4.74
C GLY A 279 -12.76 -1.69 5.89
N GLU A 280 -12.29 -1.92 7.13
CA GLU A 280 -12.51 -0.96 8.23
C GLU A 280 -11.72 0.34 7.97
N ILE A 281 -10.50 0.23 7.45
CA ILE A 281 -9.71 1.39 7.03
C ILE A 281 -10.43 2.14 5.90
N VAL A 282 -10.96 1.41 4.91
CA VAL A 282 -11.71 1.99 3.78
C VAL A 282 -13.00 2.67 4.25
N LEU A 283 -13.75 2.04 5.16
CA LEU A 283 -14.96 2.61 5.75
C LEU A 283 -14.66 3.94 6.45
N LEU A 284 -13.68 3.94 7.36
CA LEU A 284 -13.26 5.15 8.07
C LEU A 284 -12.71 6.20 7.09
N GLY A 285 -11.93 5.80 6.09
CA GLY A 285 -11.43 6.70 5.05
C GLY A 285 -12.56 7.42 4.31
N ARG A 286 -13.60 6.68 3.90
CA ARG A 286 -14.79 7.26 3.26
C ARG A 286 -15.58 8.18 4.19
N LEU A 287 -15.75 7.81 5.47
CA LEU A 287 -16.46 8.62 6.46
C LEU A 287 -15.74 9.93 6.78
N HIS A 288 -14.41 9.95 6.71
CA HIS A 288 -13.57 11.09 7.10
C HIS A 288 -12.89 11.79 5.91
N GLY A 289 -13.22 11.43 4.67
CA GLY A 289 -12.67 12.06 3.47
C GLY A 289 -11.18 11.80 3.22
N VAL A 290 -10.64 10.70 3.73
CA VAL A 290 -9.23 10.30 3.55
C VAL A 290 -9.15 9.17 2.52
N PRO A 291 -8.41 9.34 1.41
CA PRO A 291 -8.19 8.26 0.44
C PRO A 291 -7.43 7.07 1.04
N THR A 292 -7.91 5.85 0.74
CA THR A 292 -7.34 4.57 1.22
C THR A 292 -7.18 3.55 0.10
N PRO A 293 -6.62 3.93 -1.05
CA PRO A 293 -6.82 3.12 -2.23
C PRO A 293 -6.03 1.80 -2.21
N LEU A 294 -4.92 1.68 -1.47
CA LEU A 294 -4.19 0.42 -1.35
C LEU A 294 -4.95 -0.55 -0.44
N ASN A 295 -5.50 -0.05 0.66
CA ASN A 295 -6.42 -0.83 1.50
C ASN A 295 -7.67 -1.26 0.72
N GLU A 296 -8.22 -0.40 -0.14
CA GLU A 296 -9.36 -0.72 -1.01
C GLU A 296 -9.02 -1.79 -2.06
N ALA A 297 -7.86 -1.66 -2.71
CA ALA A 297 -7.38 -2.64 -3.68
C ALA A 297 -7.21 -4.03 -3.03
N LEU A 298 -6.61 -4.09 -1.84
CA LEU A 298 -6.43 -5.35 -1.11
C LEU A 298 -7.75 -5.92 -0.59
N GLN A 299 -8.64 -5.08 -0.06
CA GLN A 299 -9.99 -5.50 0.35
C GLN A 299 -10.71 -6.19 -0.81
N ARG A 300 -10.73 -5.56 -2.00
CA ARG A 300 -11.37 -6.11 -3.18
C ARG A 300 -10.73 -7.42 -3.62
N ARG A 301 -9.39 -7.47 -3.68
CA ARG A 301 -8.66 -8.66 -4.15
C ARG A 301 -8.85 -9.85 -3.22
N ILE A 302 -8.76 -9.66 -1.89
CA ILE A 302 -8.92 -10.77 -0.95
C ILE A 302 -10.35 -11.31 -0.95
N ALA A 303 -11.35 -10.44 -1.14
CA ALA A 303 -12.75 -10.86 -1.28
C ALA A 303 -12.94 -11.74 -2.51
N LEU A 304 -12.48 -11.29 -3.69
CA LEU A 304 -12.57 -12.06 -4.94
C LEU A 304 -11.76 -13.35 -4.90
N ALA A 305 -10.59 -13.35 -4.28
CA ALA A 305 -9.77 -14.54 -4.11
C ALA A 305 -10.48 -15.59 -3.24
N ALA A 306 -11.13 -15.15 -2.15
CA ALA A 306 -11.89 -16.04 -1.28
C ALA A 306 -13.12 -16.61 -2.00
N GLU A 307 -13.85 -15.79 -2.75
CA GLU A 307 -15.03 -16.20 -3.52
C GLU A 307 -14.68 -17.21 -4.62
N HIS A 308 -13.57 -17.00 -5.34
CA HIS A 308 -13.12 -17.89 -6.40
C HIS A 308 -12.34 -19.12 -5.90
N GLY A 309 -12.13 -19.27 -4.60
CA GLY A 309 -11.34 -20.37 -4.04
C GLY A 309 -9.88 -20.36 -4.52
N ALA A 310 -9.29 -19.18 -4.70
CA ALA A 310 -7.90 -19.03 -5.11
C ALA A 310 -6.94 -19.61 -4.07
N ALA A 311 -5.85 -20.22 -4.54
CA ALA A 311 -4.81 -20.74 -3.66
C ALA A 311 -4.05 -19.57 -2.99
N PRO A 312 -3.63 -19.71 -1.72
CA PRO A 312 -2.77 -18.71 -1.10
C PRO A 312 -1.47 -18.49 -1.89
N GLY A 313 -1.03 -17.24 -1.99
CA GLY A 313 0.19 -16.88 -2.74
C GLY A 313 0.07 -16.94 -4.26
N SER A 314 -1.15 -17.08 -4.81
CA SER A 314 -1.34 -17.19 -6.26
C SER A 314 -1.35 -15.86 -7.01
N ALA A 315 -1.35 -14.72 -6.32
CA ALA A 315 -1.39 -13.39 -6.95
C ALA A 315 0.03 -12.86 -7.22
N ASP A 316 0.17 -12.08 -8.29
CA ASP A 316 1.43 -11.40 -8.61
C ASP A 316 1.50 -10.01 -7.95
N LEU A 317 2.54 -9.79 -7.15
CA LEU A 317 2.77 -8.55 -6.43
C LEU A 317 2.92 -7.36 -7.39
N ALA A 318 3.43 -7.59 -8.62
CA ALA A 318 3.55 -6.55 -9.65
C ALA A 318 2.20 -5.95 -10.06
N GLU A 319 1.09 -6.65 -9.79
CA GLU A 319 -0.24 -6.14 -10.05
C GLU A 319 -0.70 -5.10 -9.00
N LEU A 320 -0.08 -5.03 -7.81
CA LEU A 320 -0.36 -3.98 -6.84
C LEU A 320 0.24 -2.67 -7.32
N ARG A 321 -0.57 -1.86 -7.99
CA ARG A 321 -0.24 -0.47 -8.27
C ARG A 321 -0.36 0.34 -6.98
N THR A 322 0.65 1.14 -6.63
CA THR A 322 0.58 2.13 -5.55
C THR A 322 -0.46 3.17 -5.92
N PRO A 323 -1.64 3.22 -5.31
CA PRO A 323 -2.63 4.17 -5.75
C PRO A 323 -2.47 5.48 -4.94
N GLY A 324 -2.54 6.60 -5.65
CA GLY A 324 -2.12 7.92 -5.15
C GLY A 324 -0.87 8.47 -5.85
N ARG A 325 -0.08 7.61 -6.50
CA ARG A 325 0.85 8.01 -7.57
C ARG A 325 0.23 7.60 -8.90
N THR A 326 -0.17 8.57 -9.72
CA THR A 326 -0.49 8.30 -11.13
C THR A 326 0.67 7.51 -11.74
N PRO A 327 0.42 6.36 -12.39
CA PRO A 327 1.45 5.61 -13.10
C PRO A 327 2.27 6.55 -13.98
N VAL A 328 3.58 6.32 -14.08
CA VAL A 328 4.41 7.08 -15.03
C VAL A 328 4.14 6.62 -16.46
N LEU A 329 3.77 5.35 -16.64
CA LEU A 329 3.64 4.68 -17.92
C LEU A 329 2.20 4.25 -18.20
N VAL A 330 1.86 4.18 -19.48
CA VAL A 330 0.69 3.48 -20.02
C VAL A 330 1.16 2.56 -21.15
N SER A 331 0.68 1.31 -21.18
CA SER A 331 0.98 0.40 -22.28
C SER A 331 0.15 0.74 -23.53
N ALA A 332 0.61 0.35 -24.72
CA ALA A 332 -0.14 0.56 -25.96
C ALA A 332 -1.54 -0.07 -25.94
N GLY A 333 -1.69 -1.25 -25.35
CA GLY A 333 -2.98 -1.93 -25.21
C GLY A 333 -3.91 -1.31 -24.17
N GLU A 334 -3.38 -0.67 -23.12
CA GLU A 334 -4.17 0.16 -22.21
C GLU A 334 -4.61 1.45 -22.90
N LEU A 335 -3.68 2.13 -23.58
CA LEU A 335 -3.98 3.37 -24.28
C LEU A 335 -5.07 3.16 -25.35
N ALA A 336 -4.98 2.09 -26.15
CA ALA A 336 -6.00 1.77 -27.14
C ALA A 336 -7.40 1.66 -26.54
N ARG A 337 -7.54 1.00 -25.37
CA ARG A 337 -8.82 0.90 -24.65
C ARG A 337 -9.28 2.24 -24.05
N GLU A 338 -8.34 3.07 -23.59
CA GLU A 338 -8.67 4.39 -23.06
C GLU A 338 -9.16 5.35 -24.14
N LEU A 339 -8.62 5.25 -25.36
CA LEU A 339 -9.05 6.04 -26.51
C LEU A 339 -10.48 5.69 -26.97
N GLU A 340 -10.96 4.48 -26.66
CA GLU A 340 -12.35 4.06 -26.90
C GLU A 340 -13.33 4.49 -25.79
N SER A 341 -12.83 5.08 -24.70
CA SER A 341 -13.67 5.49 -23.57
C SER A 341 -14.45 6.78 -23.86
N ALA A 342 -15.45 7.07 -23.01
CA ALA A 342 -16.25 8.29 -23.13
C ALA A 342 -15.43 9.58 -22.93
N GLU A 343 -14.27 9.48 -22.28
CA GLU A 343 -13.40 10.62 -21.96
C GLU A 343 -11.94 10.28 -22.33
N PRO A 344 -11.58 10.14 -23.62
CA PRO A 344 -10.25 9.71 -24.01
C PRO A 344 -9.16 10.67 -23.49
N PRO A 345 -7.95 10.17 -23.19
CA PRO A 345 -6.84 11.04 -22.77
C PRO A 345 -6.41 11.98 -23.90
N ILE A 346 -5.90 13.16 -23.53
CA ILE A 346 -5.22 14.05 -24.48
C ILE A 346 -3.89 13.42 -24.86
N LEU A 347 -3.67 13.23 -26.17
CA LEU A 347 -2.45 12.65 -26.72
C LEU A 347 -1.50 13.74 -27.18
N LEU A 348 -0.26 13.72 -26.66
CA LEU A 348 0.79 14.66 -27.04
C LEU A 348 1.93 13.93 -27.77
N ASP A 349 2.16 14.30 -29.02
CA ASP A 349 3.28 13.82 -29.82
C ASP A 349 4.45 14.80 -29.70
N VAL A 350 5.50 14.38 -29.00
CA VAL A 350 6.67 15.21 -28.69
C VAL A 350 7.89 14.69 -29.44
N ARG A 351 7.75 14.42 -30.75
CA ARG A 351 8.87 13.94 -31.56
C ARG A 351 9.93 15.01 -31.78
N TRP A 352 11.03 14.84 -31.06
CA TRP A 352 12.26 15.61 -31.19
C TRP A 352 13.47 14.71 -31.02
N VAL A 353 14.42 14.80 -31.96
CA VAL A 353 15.72 14.14 -31.87
C VAL A 353 16.79 15.19 -32.12
N LEU A 354 17.80 15.23 -31.26
CA LEU A 354 18.90 16.16 -31.41
C LEU A 354 19.55 16.00 -32.79
N GLY A 355 19.58 17.09 -33.57
CA GLY A 355 20.16 17.12 -34.91
C GLY A 355 19.17 16.81 -36.05
N ASP A 356 17.93 16.41 -35.73
CA ASP A 356 16.86 16.23 -36.72
C ASP A 356 15.82 17.37 -36.64
N PRO A 357 15.75 18.27 -37.64
CA PRO A 357 14.80 19.37 -37.65
C PRO A 357 13.39 18.97 -38.13
N HIS A 358 13.16 17.71 -38.53
CA HIS A 358 11.94 17.30 -39.22
C HIS A 358 10.85 16.72 -38.31
N GLY A 359 10.92 16.95 -36.99
CA GLY A 359 9.95 16.42 -36.01
C GLY A 359 8.48 16.62 -36.40
N HIS A 360 8.12 17.82 -36.85
CA HIS A 360 6.76 18.13 -37.32
C HIS A 360 6.40 17.38 -38.62
N GLN A 361 7.35 17.22 -39.55
CA GLN A 361 7.09 16.45 -40.77
C GLN A 361 6.81 14.98 -40.45
N HIS A 362 7.58 14.38 -39.53
CA HIS A 362 7.33 13.02 -39.06
C HIS A 362 5.91 12.88 -38.48
N TYR A 363 5.42 13.91 -37.78
CA TYR A 363 4.03 13.98 -37.32
C TYR A 363 3.00 13.95 -38.46
N LEU A 364 3.20 14.78 -39.48
CA LEU A 364 2.32 14.80 -40.64
C LEU A 364 2.35 13.47 -41.41
N ASP A 365 3.48 12.76 -41.41
CA ASP A 365 3.63 11.49 -42.12
C ASP A 365 2.97 10.31 -41.40
N GLY A 366 2.70 10.41 -40.09
CA GLY A 366 2.02 9.39 -39.32
C GLY A 366 2.06 9.63 -37.80
N HIS A 367 0.91 9.67 -37.15
CA HIS A 367 0.77 9.85 -35.70
C HIS A 367 -0.41 9.03 -35.13
N ILE A 368 -0.46 8.86 -33.80
CA ILE A 368 -1.60 8.17 -33.16
C ILE A 368 -2.86 9.02 -33.35
N PRO A 369 -4.00 8.45 -33.78
CA PRO A 369 -5.22 9.22 -34.04
C PRO A 369 -5.63 10.12 -32.88
N GLY A 370 -5.88 11.40 -33.19
CA GLY A 370 -6.21 12.42 -32.19
C GLY A 370 -5.01 13.00 -31.40
N ALA A 371 -3.77 12.63 -31.72
CA ALA A 371 -2.58 13.24 -31.13
C ALA A 371 -2.35 14.67 -31.63
N VAL A 372 -1.87 15.52 -30.72
CA VAL A 372 -1.47 16.90 -30.99
C VAL A 372 0.05 16.96 -31.03
N TYR A 373 0.60 17.54 -32.09
CA TYR A 373 2.04 17.82 -32.16
C TYR A 373 2.43 18.89 -31.15
N VAL A 374 3.48 18.63 -30.37
CA VAL A 374 4.04 19.56 -29.39
C VAL A 374 5.49 19.85 -29.72
N ASP A 375 5.78 21.10 -30.03
CA ASP A 375 7.14 21.51 -30.39
C ASP A 375 8.00 21.74 -29.13
N LEU A 376 9.09 20.98 -29.03
CA LEU A 376 9.96 21.00 -27.85
C LEU A 376 10.64 22.37 -27.65
N HIS A 377 11.01 23.05 -28.73
CA HIS A 377 11.79 24.29 -28.66
C HIS A 377 10.93 25.51 -28.33
N THR A 378 9.69 25.53 -28.79
CA THR A 378 8.81 26.70 -28.72
C THR A 378 7.70 26.56 -27.69
N GLU A 379 7.34 25.34 -27.29
CA GLU A 379 6.24 25.11 -26.34
C GLU A 379 6.67 24.42 -25.04
N LEU A 380 7.82 23.73 -25.03
CA LEU A 380 8.37 23.04 -23.83
C LEU A 380 9.68 23.66 -23.30
N ALA A 381 10.09 24.81 -23.86
CA ALA A 381 11.27 25.55 -23.45
C ALA A 381 11.07 27.05 -23.68
N ALA A 382 11.73 27.88 -22.85
CA ALA A 382 11.94 29.29 -23.16
C ALA A 382 13.11 29.46 -24.16
N PRO A 383 13.30 30.65 -24.76
CA PRO A 383 14.43 30.91 -25.65
C PRO A 383 15.79 30.62 -25.00
N PRO A 384 16.75 30.01 -25.74
CA PRO A 384 18.04 29.62 -25.18
C PRO A 384 18.91 30.84 -24.84
N THR A 385 19.61 30.77 -23.71
CA THR A 385 20.63 31.76 -23.33
C THR A 385 21.85 31.07 -22.72
N PRO A 386 23.08 31.63 -22.81
CA PRO A 386 24.24 31.08 -22.10
C PRO A 386 24.01 31.03 -20.57
N ALA A 387 23.20 31.95 -20.04
CA ALA A 387 22.92 32.05 -18.61
C ALA A 387 21.93 31.00 -18.10
N GLU A 388 21.07 30.43 -18.95
CA GLU A 388 20.00 29.50 -18.56
C GLU A 388 20.04 28.16 -19.30
N GLY A 389 20.93 28.02 -20.30
CA GLY A 389 21.11 26.83 -21.11
C GLY A 389 20.25 26.80 -22.38
N ARG A 390 20.31 25.67 -23.11
CA ARG A 390 19.63 25.49 -24.41
C ARG A 390 18.12 25.22 -24.34
N HIS A 391 17.61 24.71 -23.23
CA HIS A 391 16.17 24.53 -23.02
C HIS A 391 15.74 24.94 -21.61
N PRO A 392 15.79 26.25 -21.28
CA PRO A 392 15.31 26.76 -20.01
C PRO A 392 13.83 26.39 -19.79
N LEU A 393 13.38 26.41 -18.54
CA LEU A 393 11.96 26.18 -18.26
C LEU A 393 11.12 27.30 -18.93
N PRO A 394 9.98 26.97 -19.55
CA PRO A 394 9.08 27.98 -20.09
C PRO A 394 8.46 28.81 -18.96
N GLU A 395 8.11 30.06 -19.24
CA GLU A 395 7.29 30.84 -18.34
C GLU A 395 5.94 30.15 -18.11
N PRO A 396 5.43 30.09 -16.86
CA PRO A 396 4.18 29.37 -16.57
C PRO A 396 2.98 29.80 -17.41
N ALA A 397 2.91 31.09 -17.78
CA ALA A 397 1.85 31.61 -18.63
C ALA A 397 1.92 31.07 -20.06
N ASP A 398 3.12 30.93 -20.62
CA ASP A 398 3.34 30.41 -21.96
C ASP A 398 3.06 28.91 -22.02
N LEU A 399 3.52 28.16 -21.01
CA LEU A 399 3.20 26.74 -20.87
C LEU A 399 1.70 26.51 -20.71
N GLN A 400 1.01 27.35 -19.94
CA GLN A 400 -0.45 27.26 -19.80
C GLN A 400 -1.17 27.56 -21.11
N ALA A 401 -0.71 28.57 -21.85
CA ALA A 401 -1.26 28.89 -23.17
C ALA A 401 -1.07 27.73 -24.15
N ALA A 402 0.10 27.09 -24.14
CA ALA A 402 0.37 25.89 -24.95
C ALA A 402 -0.51 24.71 -24.51
N ALA A 403 -0.57 24.40 -23.21
CA ALA A 403 -1.41 23.33 -22.68
C ALA A 403 -2.90 23.48 -23.06
N ARG A 404 -3.42 24.71 -23.02
CA ARG A 404 -4.78 24.99 -23.49
C ARG A 404 -4.92 24.78 -25.00
N ARG A 405 -3.94 25.17 -25.82
CA ARG A 405 -3.94 24.87 -27.27
C ARG A 405 -3.91 23.38 -27.57
N TRP A 406 -3.28 22.57 -26.72
CA TRP A 406 -3.31 21.11 -26.84
C TRP A 406 -4.65 20.48 -26.39
N GLY A 407 -5.57 21.28 -25.86
CA GLY A 407 -6.87 20.82 -25.37
C GLY A 407 -6.89 20.36 -23.91
N VAL A 408 -5.83 20.60 -23.14
CA VAL A 408 -5.75 20.19 -21.72
C VAL A 408 -6.74 20.99 -20.87
N ARG A 409 -7.57 20.28 -20.10
CA ARG A 409 -8.57 20.81 -19.18
C ARG A 409 -8.23 20.47 -17.73
N GLU A 410 -8.92 21.12 -16.80
CA GLU A 410 -8.84 20.73 -15.40
C GLU A 410 -9.34 19.27 -15.23
N GLY A 411 -8.51 18.43 -14.59
CA GLY A 411 -8.80 17.00 -14.45
C GLY A 411 -8.50 16.14 -15.69
N SER A 412 -7.98 16.71 -16.79
CA SER A 412 -7.60 15.93 -17.97
C SER A 412 -6.58 14.83 -17.66
N ARG A 413 -6.78 13.70 -18.31
CA ARG A 413 -5.76 12.64 -18.45
C ARG A 413 -4.92 12.95 -19.67
N VAL A 414 -3.60 12.94 -19.52
CA VAL A 414 -2.66 13.27 -20.60
C VAL A 414 -1.69 12.12 -20.81
N VAL A 415 -1.48 11.74 -22.07
CA VAL A 415 -0.48 10.75 -22.46
C VAL A 415 0.46 11.40 -23.49
N ALA A 416 1.74 11.50 -23.14
CA ALA A 416 2.78 11.97 -24.05
C ALA A 416 3.55 10.78 -24.63
N TYR A 417 4.00 10.91 -25.87
CA TYR A 417 4.86 9.92 -26.52
C TYR A 417 5.82 10.56 -27.52
N ASP A 418 6.86 9.82 -27.88
CA ASP A 418 7.72 10.11 -29.04
C ASP A 418 8.04 8.80 -29.79
N SER A 419 8.97 8.83 -30.74
CA SER A 419 9.42 7.66 -31.50
C SER A 419 10.84 7.21 -31.12
N ASN A 420 11.33 7.59 -29.94
CA ASN A 420 12.70 7.33 -29.52
C ASN A 420 12.80 7.09 -28.01
N GLY A 421 11.96 6.20 -27.49
CA GLY A 421 12.02 5.76 -26.09
C GLY A 421 11.63 6.82 -25.06
N ASN A 422 10.75 7.76 -25.41
CA ASN A 422 10.28 8.84 -24.54
C ASN A 422 11.34 9.86 -24.10
N LEU A 423 12.48 9.95 -24.80
CA LEU A 423 13.57 10.88 -24.46
C LEU A 423 13.12 12.34 -24.48
N ALA A 424 12.24 12.72 -25.41
CA ALA A 424 11.69 14.06 -25.54
C ALA A 424 10.32 14.17 -24.87
N ALA A 425 9.47 13.14 -25.01
CA ALA A 425 8.14 13.10 -24.41
C ALA A 425 8.15 13.26 -22.88
N ALA A 426 9.20 12.73 -22.22
CA ALA A 426 9.38 12.90 -20.79
C ALA A 426 9.49 14.37 -20.35
N ARG A 427 9.91 15.29 -21.23
CA ARG A 427 9.94 16.73 -20.93
C ARG A 427 8.53 17.30 -20.76
N ALA A 428 7.60 16.93 -21.64
CA ALA A 428 6.19 17.31 -21.52
C ALA A 428 5.57 16.70 -20.25
N TRP A 429 5.85 15.41 -20.00
CA TRP A 429 5.43 14.72 -18.78
C TRP A 429 5.89 15.45 -17.52
N TRP A 430 7.18 15.81 -17.45
CA TRP A 430 7.74 16.48 -16.28
C TRP A 430 7.18 17.89 -16.11
N LEU A 431 7.08 18.68 -17.18
CA LEU A 431 6.57 20.05 -17.12
C LEU A 431 5.11 20.11 -16.66
N LEU A 432 4.25 19.24 -17.21
CA LEU A 432 2.84 19.21 -16.83
C LEU A 432 2.66 18.78 -15.37
N ARG A 433 3.44 17.80 -14.88
CA ARG A 433 3.41 17.39 -13.47
C ARG A 433 3.99 18.47 -12.55
N TRP A 434 5.10 19.10 -12.92
CA TRP A 434 5.66 20.26 -12.22
C TRP A 434 4.65 21.40 -12.12
N ALA A 435 3.84 21.57 -13.16
CA ALA A 435 2.76 22.54 -13.26
C ALA A 435 1.42 22.06 -12.66
N GLY A 436 1.40 20.92 -11.95
CA GLY A 436 0.24 20.49 -11.16
C GLY A 436 -0.82 19.68 -11.89
N VAL A 437 -0.57 19.21 -13.11
CA VAL A 437 -1.45 18.25 -13.79
C VAL A 437 -1.24 16.86 -13.17
N ALA A 438 -2.31 16.28 -12.62
CA ALA A 438 -2.23 15.07 -11.80
C ALA A 438 -2.03 13.78 -12.61
N ASP A 439 -2.74 13.63 -13.74
CA ASP A 439 -2.67 12.42 -14.59
C ASP A 439 -1.92 12.70 -15.88
N VAL A 440 -0.59 12.55 -15.82
CA VAL A 440 0.29 12.64 -16.99
C VAL A 440 1.12 11.37 -17.06
N ARG A 441 1.02 10.67 -18.20
CA ARG A 441 1.63 9.36 -18.47
C ARG A 441 2.46 9.40 -19.75
N LEU A 442 3.41 8.47 -19.86
CA LEU A 442 4.19 8.21 -21.06
C LEU A 442 3.73 6.92 -21.73
N LEU A 443 3.56 6.91 -23.05
CA LEU A 443 3.32 5.66 -23.78
C LEU A 443 4.61 4.83 -23.77
N ASP A 444 4.59 3.70 -23.06
CA ASP A 444 5.77 2.87 -22.92
C ASP A 444 6.14 2.18 -24.25
N GLY A 445 7.38 2.42 -24.69
CA GLY A 445 7.88 2.07 -26.03
C GLY A 445 7.53 3.09 -27.13
N GLY A 446 6.82 4.16 -26.81
CA GLY A 446 6.50 5.25 -27.74
C GLY A 446 5.65 4.80 -28.93
N LEU A 447 5.80 5.50 -30.06
CA LEU A 447 5.08 5.21 -31.30
C LEU A 447 5.37 3.79 -31.84
N ASP A 448 6.60 3.28 -31.66
CA ASP A 448 6.99 1.94 -32.13
C ASP A 448 6.20 0.82 -31.44
N ALA A 449 5.72 1.07 -30.22
CA ALA A 449 4.89 0.13 -29.46
C ALA A 449 3.41 0.17 -29.88
N TRP A 450 2.98 1.21 -30.60
CA TRP A 450 1.59 1.36 -31.04
C TRP A 450 1.26 0.36 -32.16
N GLN A 451 0.20 -0.42 -31.96
CA GLN A 451 -0.25 -1.45 -32.92
C GLN A 451 -1.54 -1.07 -33.65
N GLY A 452 -2.12 0.09 -33.32
CA GLY A 452 -3.32 0.60 -33.95
C GLY A 452 -3.05 1.35 -35.25
N PRO A 453 -4.11 1.86 -35.92
CA PRO A 453 -3.94 2.69 -37.10
C PRO A 453 -3.20 4.00 -36.76
N LEU A 454 -2.55 4.58 -37.77
CA LEU A 454 -1.99 5.93 -37.72
C LEU A 454 -2.84 6.88 -38.56
N GLU A 455 -2.88 8.15 -38.15
CA GLU A 455 -3.44 9.28 -38.89
C GLU A 455 -2.31 10.06 -39.56
N THR A 456 -2.60 10.71 -40.69
CA THR A 456 -1.64 11.55 -41.43
C THR A 456 -2.20 12.98 -41.59
N GLY A 457 -1.32 13.93 -41.85
CA GLY A 457 -1.65 15.35 -41.93
C GLY A 457 -1.79 16.00 -40.55
N PHE A 458 -2.57 17.07 -40.47
CA PHE A 458 -2.68 17.91 -39.26
C PHE A 458 -3.61 17.34 -38.17
N GLY A 459 -4.21 16.18 -38.43
CA GLY A 459 -5.27 15.63 -37.57
C GLY A 459 -6.44 16.60 -37.37
N ARG A 460 -7.15 16.44 -36.26
CA ARG A 460 -8.19 17.38 -35.81
C ARG A 460 -7.60 18.39 -34.84
N THR A 461 -7.76 19.69 -35.13
CA THR A 461 -7.40 20.75 -34.17
C THR A 461 -8.26 20.61 -32.91
N PRO A 462 -7.65 20.46 -31.72
CA PRO A 462 -8.39 20.36 -30.47
C PRO A 462 -9.06 21.69 -30.13
N GLU A 463 -10.23 21.62 -29.48
CA GLU A 463 -10.84 22.80 -28.86
C GLU A 463 -9.97 23.27 -27.70
N PRO A 464 -9.71 24.58 -27.56
CA PRO A 464 -8.93 25.10 -26.45
C PRO A 464 -9.45 24.61 -25.09
N GLY A 465 -8.53 24.13 -24.27
CA GLY A 465 -8.80 23.69 -22.91
C GLY A 465 -8.90 24.85 -21.91
N ASP A 466 -9.18 24.51 -20.65
CA ASP A 466 -9.42 25.46 -19.55
C ASP A 466 -8.43 25.32 -18.38
N VAL A 467 -7.40 24.47 -18.53
CA VAL A 467 -6.45 24.16 -17.44
C VAL A 467 -5.85 25.43 -16.80
N VAL A 468 -5.67 25.38 -15.49
CA VAL A 468 -4.94 26.38 -14.70
C VAL A 468 -3.69 25.71 -14.12
N LEU A 469 -2.52 26.13 -14.61
CA LEU A 469 -1.25 25.55 -14.21
C LEU A 469 -0.73 26.17 -12.90
N LYS A 470 -0.19 25.31 -12.03
CA LYS A 470 0.39 25.66 -10.73
C LYS A 470 1.82 25.08 -10.67
N PRO A 471 2.85 25.83 -11.07
CA PRO A 471 4.25 25.41 -10.96
C PRO A 471 4.69 25.05 -9.54
N GLY A 472 5.75 24.27 -9.41
CA GLY A 472 6.38 23.94 -8.12
C GLY A 472 5.94 22.60 -7.50
N ASN A 473 5.21 21.77 -8.23
CA ASN A 473 4.78 20.44 -7.76
C ASN A 473 5.86 19.35 -7.92
N LEU A 474 6.99 19.67 -8.57
CA LEU A 474 8.18 18.82 -8.64
C LEU A 474 9.42 19.66 -8.27
N PRO A 475 10.42 19.06 -7.62
CA PRO A 475 11.60 19.79 -7.17
C PRO A 475 12.50 20.20 -8.35
N VAL A 476 13.06 21.40 -8.24
CA VAL A 476 13.96 22.01 -9.23
C VAL A 476 15.21 22.47 -8.49
N LEU A 477 16.37 22.24 -9.10
CA LEU A 477 17.65 22.74 -8.62
C LEU A 477 18.09 23.96 -9.43
N THR A 478 18.59 24.94 -8.72
CA THR A 478 19.47 25.98 -9.26
C THR A 478 20.86 25.40 -9.56
N ILE A 479 21.66 26.18 -10.28
CA ILE A 479 23.04 25.81 -10.59
C ILE A 479 23.93 25.65 -9.33
N ASP A 480 23.65 26.41 -8.26
CA ASP A 480 24.40 26.32 -7.00
C ASP A 480 23.94 25.13 -6.14
N GLU A 481 22.65 24.84 -6.12
CA GLU A 481 22.13 23.64 -5.46
C GLU A 481 22.65 22.37 -6.15
N ALA A 482 22.71 22.36 -7.49
CA ALA A 482 23.34 21.28 -8.23
C ALA A 482 24.82 21.10 -7.85
N ALA A 483 25.57 22.19 -7.67
CA ALA A 483 26.97 22.13 -7.26
C ALA A 483 27.16 21.57 -5.83
N ALA A 484 26.23 21.87 -4.91
CA ALA A 484 26.32 21.45 -3.52
C ALA A 484 25.81 20.01 -3.28
N LEU A 485 24.91 19.53 -4.14
CA LEU A 485 24.19 18.27 -3.95
C LEU A 485 25.09 17.03 -3.73
N PRO A 486 26.23 16.84 -4.43
CA PRO A 486 27.11 15.69 -4.19
C PRO A 486 27.65 15.56 -2.76
N SER A 487 27.62 16.64 -1.97
CA SER A 487 28.04 16.60 -0.56
C SER A 487 26.95 16.12 0.41
N ALA A 488 25.69 16.07 -0.04
CA ALA A 488 24.51 15.75 0.78
C ALA A 488 23.65 14.62 0.19
N GLY A 489 23.94 14.19 -1.04
CA GLY A 489 23.18 13.18 -1.78
C GLY A 489 23.84 12.89 -3.13
N VAL A 490 23.02 12.58 -4.14
CA VAL A 490 23.51 12.11 -5.44
C VAL A 490 23.07 13.05 -6.55
N LEU A 491 24.03 13.53 -7.36
CA LEU A 491 23.78 14.21 -8.61
C LEU A 491 24.08 13.28 -9.79
N LEU A 492 23.08 12.98 -10.61
CA LEU A 492 23.21 12.10 -11.76
C LEU A 492 23.37 12.89 -13.06
N ASP A 493 24.35 12.53 -13.88
CA ASP A 493 24.50 12.96 -15.26
C ASP A 493 23.87 11.95 -16.21
N ALA A 494 22.78 12.34 -16.87
CA ALA A 494 22.00 11.48 -17.74
C ALA A 494 22.54 11.38 -19.18
N ARG A 495 23.65 12.08 -19.51
CA ARG A 495 24.27 12.04 -20.84
C ARG A 495 24.95 10.69 -21.10
N ALA A 496 25.30 10.45 -22.37
CA ALA A 496 26.14 9.31 -22.74
C ALA A 496 27.51 9.38 -22.05
N GLY A 497 28.07 8.22 -21.72
CA GLY A 497 29.27 8.12 -20.88
C GLY A 497 30.48 8.87 -21.44
N GLU A 498 30.66 8.88 -22.76
CA GLU A 498 31.73 9.61 -23.46
C GLU A 498 31.63 11.12 -23.29
N ARG A 499 30.41 11.67 -23.13
CA ARG A 499 30.18 13.09 -22.85
C ARG A 499 30.50 13.43 -21.40
N TYR A 500 30.12 12.54 -20.48
CA TYR A 500 30.47 12.66 -19.06
C TYR A 500 32.00 12.64 -18.87
N ARG A 501 32.69 11.67 -19.48
CA ARG A 501 34.16 11.56 -19.42
C ARG A 501 34.89 12.74 -20.08
N GLY A 502 34.21 13.49 -20.94
CA GLY A 502 34.76 14.63 -21.67
C GLY A 502 35.57 14.24 -22.90
N GLU A 503 35.33 13.05 -23.44
CA GLU A 503 35.96 12.54 -24.67
C GLU A 503 35.34 13.17 -25.92
N GLN A 504 34.04 13.43 -25.86
CA GLN A 504 33.28 14.08 -26.93
C GLN A 504 32.34 15.13 -26.34
N GLU A 505 32.37 16.35 -26.87
CA GLU A 505 31.36 17.35 -26.60
C GLU A 505 31.02 18.10 -27.90
N PRO A 506 30.00 17.62 -28.65
CA PRO A 506 29.72 18.16 -29.97
C PRO A 506 28.88 19.44 -29.96
N ILE A 507 28.37 19.89 -28.81
CA ILE A 507 27.35 20.95 -28.73
C ILE A 507 27.77 22.10 -27.83
N ASP A 508 28.18 21.77 -26.61
CA ASP A 508 28.38 22.75 -25.54
C ASP A 508 29.88 23.15 -25.43
N PRO A 509 30.23 24.38 -24.97
CA PRO A 509 31.58 24.94 -25.15
C PRO A 509 32.72 24.26 -24.38
N ARG A 510 32.41 23.40 -23.40
CA ARG A 510 33.41 22.71 -22.56
C ARG A 510 33.03 21.24 -22.40
N ALA A 511 34.00 20.35 -22.61
CA ALA A 511 33.85 18.90 -22.39
C ALA A 511 34.17 18.50 -20.94
N GLY A 512 33.37 17.59 -20.39
CA GLY A 512 33.46 17.08 -19.01
C GLY A 512 32.09 17.00 -18.32
N HIS A 513 32.09 16.97 -16.99
CA HIS A 513 30.89 16.91 -16.15
C HIS A 513 31.01 17.80 -14.90
N ILE A 514 29.89 17.95 -14.19
CA ILE A 514 29.81 18.71 -12.93
C ILE A 514 30.55 17.92 -11.85
N PRO A 515 31.46 18.54 -11.07
CA PRO A 515 32.23 17.83 -10.05
C PRO A 515 31.39 17.01 -9.08
N GLY A 516 31.83 15.77 -8.83
CA GLY A 516 31.14 14.83 -7.93
C GLY A 516 29.83 14.25 -8.46
N ALA A 517 29.41 14.57 -9.69
CA ALA A 517 28.29 13.90 -10.33
C ALA A 517 28.63 12.44 -10.66
N LEU A 518 27.63 11.58 -10.74
CA LEU A 518 27.76 10.20 -11.18
C LEU A 518 27.15 10.00 -12.57
N SER A 519 27.84 9.26 -13.43
CA SER A 519 27.36 8.91 -14.77
C SER A 519 26.19 7.93 -14.69
N ALA A 520 25.04 8.30 -15.25
CA ALA A 520 23.84 7.47 -15.31
C ALA A 520 23.15 7.59 -16.69
N PRO A 521 23.74 7.07 -17.78
CA PRO A 521 23.24 7.28 -19.13
C PRO A 521 21.78 6.86 -19.30
N THR A 522 20.97 7.72 -19.92
CA THR A 522 19.54 7.48 -20.06
C THR A 522 19.20 6.22 -20.88
N GLY A 523 20.02 5.87 -21.88
CA GLY A 523 19.75 4.72 -22.75
C GLY A 523 19.72 3.38 -22.01
N GLU A 524 20.41 3.27 -20.88
CA GLU A 524 20.41 2.07 -20.04
C GLU A 524 19.11 1.90 -19.24
N ASN A 525 18.23 2.90 -19.19
CA ASN A 525 16.89 2.76 -18.59
C ASN A 525 15.95 1.92 -19.45
N LEU A 526 16.32 1.68 -20.72
CA LEU A 526 15.45 1.06 -21.70
C LEU A 526 15.88 -0.38 -22.00
N GLY A 527 14.90 -1.23 -22.33
CA GLY A 527 15.11 -2.53 -22.94
C GLY A 527 15.38 -2.43 -24.45
N PRO A 528 15.67 -3.57 -25.12
CA PRO A 528 15.93 -3.61 -26.55
C PRO A 528 14.77 -3.12 -27.42
N ASP A 529 13.55 -3.16 -26.91
CA ASP A 529 12.31 -2.71 -27.55
C ASP A 529 11.95 -1.26 -27.23
N ARG A 530 12.90 -0.49 -26.65
CA ARG A 530 12.73 0.92 -26.24
C ARG A 530 11.66 1.15 -25.17
N ARG A 531 11.19 0.09 -24.50
CA ARG A 531 10.39 0.21 -23.28
C ARG A 531 11.28 0.49 -22.09
N PHE A 532 10.72 1.14 -21.07
CA PHE A 532 11.41 1.23 -19.78
C PHE A 532 11.64 -0.17 -19.20
N ARG A 533 12.81 -0.37 -18.61
CA ARG A 533 13.09 -1.57 -17.82
C ARG A 533 12.09 -1.71 -16.67
N PRO A 534 11.85 -2.94 -16.18
CA PRO A 534 11.01 -3.16 -15.01
C PRO A 534 11.43 -2.31 -13.81
N ALA A 535 10.45 -1.88 -13.00
CA ALA A 535 10.68 -1.00 -11.85
C ALA A 535 11.73 -1.56 -10.86
N ALA A 536 11.75 -2.88 -10.66
CA ALA A 536 12.75 -3.53 -9.81
C ALA A 536 14.18 -3.39 -10.35
N GLU A 537 14.39 -3.60 -11.66
CA GLU A 537 15.70 -3.42 -12.30
C GLU A 537 16.17 -1.96 -12.25
N LEU A 538 15.26 -1.01 -12.49
CA LEU A 538 15.57 0.41 -12.38
C LEU A 538 15.93 0.79 -10.94
N ALA A 539 15.20 0.28 -9.94
CA ALA A 539 15.48 0.54 -8.54
C ALA A 539 16.82 -0.07 -8.09
N GLU A 540 17.16 -1.27 -8.55
CA GLU A 540 18.47 -1.87 -8.32
C GLU A 540 19.60 -1.03 -8.93
N ARG A 541 19.44 -0.65 -10.21
CA ARG A 541 20.40 0.22 -10.92
C ARG A 541 20.64 1.53 -10.19
N PHE A 542 19.58 2.22 -9.77
CA PHE A 542 19.72 3.52 -9.11
C PHE A 542 20.30 3.41 -7.71
N ARG A 543 19.96 2.38 -6.93
CA ARG A 543 20.60 2.12 -5.63
C ARG A 543 22.09 1.82 -5.77
N ALA A 544 22.50 1.11 -6.82
CA ALA A 544 23.91 0.87 -7.11
C ALA A 544 24.69 2.17 -7.39
N LEU A 545 24.00 3.22 -7.84
CA LEU A 545 24.53 4.58 -8.02
C LEU A 545 24.34 5.47 -6.78
N GLY A 546 23.93 4.90 -5.64
CA GLY A 546 23.69 5.62 -4.38
C GLY A 546 22.36 6.37 -4.32
N ALA A 547 21.52 6.30 -5.36
CA ALA A 547 20.18 6.89 -5.34
C ALA A 547 19.22 5.98 -4.56
N GLY A 548 19.07 6.26 -3.27
CA GLY A 548 18.18 5.53 -2.35
C GLY A 548 18.21 6.06 -0.91
N ASP A 549 19.35 6.62 -0.49
CA ASP A 549 19.60 7.03 0.91
C ASP A 549 19.83 8.55 1.06
N GLY A 550 19.10 9.39 0.30
CA GLY A 550 19.25 10.85 0.36
C GLY A 550 18.61 11.59 -0.81
N PRO A 551 18.80 12.92 -0.90
CA PRO A 551 18.30 13.71 -2.02
C PRO A 551 18.98 13.32 -3.33
N VAL A 552 18.18 13.18 -4.38
CA VAL A 552 18.66 12.87 -5.73
C VAL A 552 18.38 14.07 -6.65
N GLY A 553 19.38 14.48 -7.41
CA GLY A 553 19.26 15.49 -8.46
C GLY A 553 19.74 14.94 -9.78
N VAL A 554 19.22 15.50 -10.86
CA VAL A 554 19.52 15.02 -12.21
C VAL A 554 19.74 16.18 -13.16
N TYR A 555 20.76 16.05 -13.99
CA TYR A 555 20.99 16.92 -15.13
C TYR A 555 21.37 16.12 -16.37
N CYS A 556 21.38 16.79 -17.52
CA CYS A 556 21.87 16.19 -18.77
C CYS A 556 22.59 17.24 -19.62
N GLY A 557 22.44 17.21 -20.94
CA GLY A 557 22.91 18.29 -21.81
C GLY A 557 22.14 19.60 -21.60
N SER A 558 20.80 19.56 -21.48
CA SER A 558 19.97 20.77 -21.46
C SER A 558 18.59 20.59 -20.79
N GLY A 559 18.47 19.64 -19.86
CA GLY A 559 17.22 19.41 -19.11
C GLY A 559 16.15 18.55 -19.80
N VAL A 560 16.34 18.14 -21.06
CA VAL A 560 15.38 17.28 -21.80
C VAL A 560 15.48 15.82 -21.34
N THR A 561 16.60 15.14 -21.61
CA THR A 561 16.76 13.72 -21.21
C THR A 561 16.89 13.54 -19.69
N ALA A 562 17.21 14.59 -18.94
CA ALA A 562 17.11 14.59 -17.49
C ALA A 562 15.67 14.36 -17.01
N ALA A 563 14.67 14.86 -17.74
CA ALA A 563 13.27 14.57 -17.45
C ALA A 563 12.93 13.08 -17.67
N HIS A 564 13.50 12.45 -18.70
CA HIS A 564 13.38 10.98 -18.88
C HIS A 564 14.04 10.23 -17.73
N GLN A 565 15.22 10.65 -17.30
CA GLN A 565 15.89 10.02 -16.16
C GLN A 565 15.06 10.13 -14.87
N ILE A 566 14.40 11.27 -14.65
CA ILE A 566 13.44 11.46 -13.55
C ILE A 566 12.21 10.57 -13.70
N ALA A 567 11.70 10.37 -14.92
CA ALA A 567 10.64 9.40 -15.17
C ALA A 567 11.06 7.97 -14.79
N ALA A 568 12.29 7.56 -15.14
CA ALA A 568 12.85 6.26 -14.74
C ALA A 568 13.00 6.13 -13.21
N LEU A 569 13.49 7.17 -12.53
CA LEU A 569 13.56 7.22 -11.06
C LEU A 569 12.17 7.13 -10.43
N ALA A 570 11.19 7.84 -10.98
CA ALA A 570 9.80 7.77 -10.51
C ALA A 570 9.18 6.38 -10.70
N ILE A 571 9.49 5.68 -11.80
CA ILE A 571 9.12 4.26 -12.00
C ILE A 571 9.76 3.37 -10.94
N ALA A 572 11.02 3.64 -10.60
CA ALA A 572 11.75 2.97 -9.52
C ALA A 572 11.29 3.36 -8.09
N GLY A 573 10.36 4.30 -7.98
CA GLY A 573 9.84 4.80 -6.69
C GLY A 573 10.72 5.86 -6.00
N ILE A 574 11.72 6.40 -6.70
CA ILE A 574 12.69 7.39 -6.19
C ILE A 574 12.31 8.79 -6.69
N ASP A 575 12.14 9.74 -5.77
CA ASP A 575 11.93 11.14 -6.13
C ASP A 575 13.26 11.83 -6.45
N ALA A 576 13.26 12.71 -7.45
CA ALA A 576 14.45 13.43 -7.87
C ALA A 576 14.15 14.85 -8.38
N ALA A 577 15.10 15.75 -8.16
CA ALA A 577 15.05 17.13 -8.58
C ALA A 577 15.70 17.34 -9.95
N LEU A 578 15.07 18.14 -10.80
CA LEU A 578 15.63 18.52 -12.10
C LEU A 578 16.54 19.73 -11.95
N TYR A 579 17.76 19.68 -12.48
CA TYR A 579 18.55 20.88 -12.78
C TYR A 579 18.35 21.28 -14.26
N PRO A 580 17.48 22.27 -14.58
CA PRO A 580 17.03 22.49 -15.95
C PRO A 580 18.13 23.02 -16.87
N GLY A 581 18.94 23.97 -16.40
CA GLY A 581 20.01 24.55 -17.19
C GLY A 581 21.10 23.54 -17.55
N SER A 582 21.28 22.52 -16.71
CA SER A 582 22.04 21.31 -17.03
C SER A 582 23.48 21.63 -17.48
N TRP A 583 24.12 20.74 -18.24
CA TRP A 583 25.49 20.96 -18.75
C TRP A 583 25.59 22.19 -19.63
N SER A 584 24.57 22.51 -20.41
CA SER A 584 24.58 23.67 -21.30
C SER A 584 24.75 24.98 -20.53
N GLN A 585 24.00 25.19 -19.44
CA GLN A 585 24.20 26.33 -18.56
C GLN A 585 25.58 26.25 -17.87
N TRP A 586 25.91 25.09 -17.29
CA TRP A 586 27.15 24.91 -16.52
C TRP A 586 28.39 25.21 -17.36
N SER A 587 28.49 24.61 -18.54
CA SER A 587 29.62 24.75 -19.46
C SER A 587 29.78 26.17 -20.01
N ASN A 588 28.75 27.01 -19.99
CA ASN A 588 28.82 28.43 -20.36
C ASN A 588 29.31 29.34 -19.22
N GLN A 589 29.54 28.83 -17.99
CA GLN A 589 30.02 29.62 -16.84
C GLN A 589 31.53 29.42 -16.60
N PRO A 590 32.41 30.33 -17.05
CA PRO A 590 33.87 30.12 -17.03
C PRO A 590 34.43 29.81 -15.64
N ASP A 591 33.87 30.43 -14.60
CA ASP A 591 34.33 30.29 -13.22
C ASP A 591 33.89 28.98 -12.55
N ARG A 592 32.99 28.20 -13.17
CA ARG A 592 32.56 26.91 -12.63
C ARG A 592 33.53 25.78 -12.99
N PRO A 593 33.90 24.94 -12.00
CA PRO A 593 34.80 23.81 -12.22
C PRO A 593 34.19 22.77 -13.15
N VAL A 594 35.06 22.05 -13.86
CA VAL A 594 34.70 20.96 -14.78
C VAL A 594 35.61 19.77 -14.48
N GLU A 595 35.03 18.60 -14.26
CA GLU A 595 35.76 17.35 -14.12
C GLU A 595 35.78 16.56 -15.42
N ARG A 596 36.82 15.74 -15.59
CA ARG A 596 36.96 14.73 -16.65
C ARG A 596 37.41 13.44 -16.01
N SER A 597 36.88 12.32 -16.49
CA SER A 597 37.24 11.00 -15.97
C SER A 597 38.00 10.23 -17.04
N VAL A 598 39.08 9.57 -16.64
CA VAL A 598 39.82 8.59 -17.45
C VAL A 598 39.50 7.21 -16.86
N GLU A 599 39.28 6.18 -17.67
CA GLU A 599 39.01 4.83 -17.16
C GLU A 599 40.06 4.39 -16.13
N THR A 600 39.59 3.83 -15.00
CA THR A 600 40.35 2.86 -14.20
C THR A 600 39.75 1.48 -14.37
#